data_AF-A0A9D9YJ21-F1
#
_entry.id   AF-A0A9D9YJ21-F1
#
_cell.length_a   1.000
_cell.length_b   1.000
_cell.length_c   1.000
_cell.angle_alpha   90.00
_cell.angle_beta   90.00
_cell.angle_gamma   90.00
#
_symmetry.space_group_name_H-M   'P 1'
#
loop_
_entity.id
_entity.type
_entity.pdbx_description
1 polymer ?
#
loop_
_entity_poly.entity_id
_entity_poly.type
_entity_poly.pdbx_seq_one_letter_code
_entity_poly.pdbx_strand_id
1 'polypeptide(L)'
;MTTKTKVISISSVVLILLLAGFIYFRFYFVFGEGVKAGELNYLVYKGYVFKTYEGKLIQSGFIGKTAGAIQSYEFKFSVVDKNVADSLMRCSGKEVELHYKEYLSPLPWRGVSEFVVDKILSVKEKK
;
A
#
# COMPACT_ATOMS: atom_id res chain seq x y z
N MET A 1 21.76 13.36 40.68
CA MET A 1 20.75 14.13 39.91
C MET A 1 19.86 14.88 40.87
N THR A 2 19.72 16.19 40.70
CA THR A 2 18.72 16.97 41.44
C THR A 2 17.31 16.50 41.04
N THR A 3 16.32 16.64 41.91
CA THR A 3 14.92 16.28 41.65
C THR A 3 14.41 16.90 40.35
N LYS A 4 14.85 18.13 40.03
CA LYS A 4 14.56 18.81 38.76
C LYS A 4 15.10 18.04 37.54
N THR A 5 16.35 17.58 37.55
CA THR A 5 16.92 16.78 36.46
C THR A 5 16.22 15.43 36.28
N LYS A 6 15.75 14.80 37.38
CA LYS A 6 14.97 13.56 37.30
C LYS A 6 13.61 13.76 36.65
N VAL A 7 12.89 14.82 37.03
CA VAL A 7 11.58 15.15 36.43
C VAL A 7 11.72 15.46 34.94
N ILE A 8 12.72 16.25 34.54
CA ILE A 8 13.00 16.53 33.12
C ILE A 8 13.29 15.23 32.37
N SER A 9 14.19 14.39 32.89
CA SER A 9 14.53 13.12 32.26
C SER A 9 13.32 12.18 32.10
N ILE A 10 12.49 12.05 33.14
CA ILE A 10 11.29 11.20 33.09
C ILE A 10 10.27 11.76 32.09
N SER A 11 10.03 13.08 32.11
CA SER A 11 9.12 13.73 31.17
C SER A 11 9.59 13.56 29.72
N SER A 12 10.89 13.70 29.44
CA SER A 12 11.45 13.46 28.12
C SER A 12 11.27 12.01 27.66
N VAL A 13 11.49 11.04 28.54
CA VAL A 13 11.27 9.62 28.21
C VAL A 13 9.79 9.34 27.90
N VAL A 14 8.87 9.88 28.70
CA VAL A 14 7.42 9.73 28.45
C VAL A 14 7.05 10.34 27.10
N LEU A 15 7.55 11.53 26.77
CA LEU A 15 7.29 12.17 25.48
C LEU A 15 7.80 11.33 24.30
N ILE A 16 9.00 10.75 24.41
CA ILE A 16 9.56 9.89 23.38
C ILE A 16 8.70 8.63 23.19
N LEU A 17 8.23 8.02 24.28
CA LEU A 17 7.36 6.84 24.20
C LEU A 17 6.01 7.17 23.53
N LEU A 18 5.41 8.30 23.87
CA LEU A 18 4.16 8.75 23.24
C LEU A 18 4.38 9.02 21.74
N LEU A 19 5.48 9.67 21.37
CA LEU A 19 5.81 9.93 19.97
C LEU A 19 6.07 8.63 19.20
N ALA A 20 6.80 7.69 19.78
CA ALA A 20 7.06 6.38 19.19
C ALA A 20 5.76 5.59 18.98
N GLY A 21 4.88 5.59 19.98
CA GLY A 21 3.55 4.97 19.88
C GLY A 21 2.70 5.60 18.77
N PHE A 22 2.71 6.94 18.67
CA PHE A 22 2.02 7.67 17.61
C PHE A 22 2.57 7.32 16.21
N ILE A 23 3.89 7.33 16.03
CA ILE A 23 4.53 6.97 14.74
C ILE A 23 4.21 5.54 14.36
N TYR A 24 4.30 4.60 15.31
CA TYR A 24 3.95 3.20 15.05
C TYR A 24 2.50 3.07 14.58
N PHE A 25 1.56 3.65 15.32
CA PHE A 25 0.15 3.59 14.98
C PHE A 25 -0.14 4.25 13.62
N ARG A 26 0.50 5.38 13.32
CA ARG A 26 0.24 6.14 12.09
C ARG A 26 0.75 5.46 10.82
N PHE A 27 1.89 4.76 10.88
CA PHE A 27 2.60 4.29 9.68
C PHE A 27 2.77 2.77 9.59
N TYR A 28 2.88 2.08 10.72
CA TYR A 28 3.18 0.65 10.78
C TYR A 28 1.97 -0.21 11.15
N PHE A 29 0.95 0.37 11.79
CA PHE A 29 -0.29 -0.33 12.06
C PHE A 29 -1.02 -0.66 10.76
N VAL A 30 -1.27 -1.95 10.54
CA VAL A 30 -2.09 -2.45 9.45
C VAL A 30 -3.54 -2.21 9.83
N PHE A 31 -4.18 -1.26 9.15
CA PHE A 31 -5.58 -0.89 9.39
C PHE A 31 -6.54 -1.99 8.90
N GLY A 32 -6.21 -2.60 7.77
CA GLY A 32 -7.01 -3.66 7.17
C GLY A 32 -6.20 -4.51 6.22
N GLU A 33 -6.72 -5.69 5.91
CA GLU A 33 -6.19 -6.58 4.88
C GLU A 33 -7.36 -7.02 4.00
N GLY A 34 -7.10 -7.25 2.72
CA GLY A 34 -8.17 -7.56 1.79
C GLY A 34 -7.66 -8.05 0.44
N VAL A 35 -8.59 -8.31 -0.46
CA VAL A 35 -8.31 -8.84 -1.79
C VAL A 35 -9.02 -7.96 -2.83
N LYS A 36 -8.32 -7.65 -3.93
CA LYS A 36 -8.89 -6.96 -5.09
C LYS A 36 -8.53 -7.70 -6.37
N ALA A 37 -9.53 -7.90 -7.21
CA ALA A 37 -9.39 -8.55 -8.51
C ALA A 37 -9.65 -7.56 -9.65
N GLY A 38 -8.88 -7.65 -10.73
CA GLY A 38 -9.10 -6.88 -11.95
C GLY A 38 -7.91 -6.95 -12.90
N GLU A 39 -7.97 -6.17 -13.98
CA GLU A 39 -6.94 -6.19 -15.02
C GLU A 39 -5.73 -5.36 -14.58
N LEU A 40 -4.54 -5.97 -14.57
CA LEU A 40 -3.30 -5.26 -14.24
C LEU A 40 -2.93 -4.33 -15.40
N ASN A 41 -3.05 -3.02 -15.19
CA ASN A 41 -2.77 -2.03 -16.24
C ASN A 41 -1.27 -1.75 -16.38
N TYR A 42 -0.59 -1.51 -15.26
CA TYR A 42 0.87 -1.37 -15.24
C TYR A 42 1.44 -1.71 -13.87
N LEU A 43 2.72 -2.05 -13.85
CA LEU A 43 3.59 -1.99 -12.69
C LEU A 43 4.89 -1.27 -13.09
N VAL A 44 5.26 -0.22 -12.38
CA VAL A 44 6.44 0.59 -12.70
C VAL A 44 7.35 0.73 -11.49
N TYR A 45 8.66 0.65 -11.71
CA TYR A 45 9.66 0.96 -10.69
C TYR A 45 10.07 2.43 -10.81
N LYS A 46 9.66 3.26 -9.85
CA LYS A 46 9.86 4.72 -9.93
C LYS A 46 10.12 5.35 -8.57
N GLY A 47 10.72 6.54 -8.60
CA GLY A 47 11.02 7.34 -7.41
C GLY A 47 12.32 8.12 -7.56
N TYR A 48 12.50 9.16 -6.74
CA TYR A 48 13.68 10.01 -6.74
C TYR A 48 14.75 9.50 -5.78
N VAL A 49 14.45 9.56 -4.46
CA VAL A 49 15.35 9.09 -3.39
C VAL A 49 15.09 7.62 -3.07
N PHE A 50 13.82 7.27 -2.84
CA PHE A 50 13.37 5.91 -2.66
C PHE A 50 12.63 5.47 -3.92
N LYS A 51 13.14 4.43 -4.57
CA LYS A 51 12.46 3.82 -5.72
C LYS A 51 11.59 2.66 -5.22
N THR A 52 10.33 2.70 -5.60
CA THR A 52 9.30 1.73 -5.19
C THR A 52 8.60 1.16 -6.42
N TYR A 53 8.02 -0.04 -6.28
CA TYR A 53 7.19 -0.63 -7.32
C TYR A 53 5.75 -0.17 -7.14
N GLU A 54 5.21 0.49 -8.16
CA GLU A 54 3.90 1.10 -8.14
C GLU A 54 3.02 0.51 -9.22
N GLY A 55 1.88 -0.04 -8.81
CA GLY A 55 0.93 -0.73 -9.66
C GLY A 55 -0.40 -0.01 -9.79
N LYS A 56 -1.06 -0.25 -10.92
CA LYS A 56 -2.45 0.13 -11.14
C LYS A 56 -3.23 -1.06 -11.67
N LEU A 57 -4.30 -1.40 -10.98
CA LEU A 57 -5.26 -2.42 -11.37
C LEU A 57 -6.58 -1.73 -11.72
N ILE A 58 -7.15 -2.10 -12.86
CA ILE A 58 -8.43 -1.58 -13.34
C ILE A 58 -9.49 -2.62 -13.01
N GLN A 59 -10.41 -2.24 -12.14
CA GLN A 59 -11.57 -3.06 -11.80
C GLN A 59 -12.70 -2.68 -12.75
N SER A 60 -13.16 -3.65 -13.52
CA SER A 60 -14.36 -3.51 -14.35
C SER A 60 -15.56 -3.32 -13.42
N GLY A 61 -15.96 -2.07 -13.20
CA GLY A 61 -17.01 -1.69 -12.25
C GLY A 61 -18.27 -1.19 -12.96
N PHE A 62 -19.40 -1.80 -12.61
CA PHE A 62 -20.78 -1.35 -12.79
C PHE A 62 -21.15 -0.48 -14.01
N ILE A 63 -21.97 -1.04 -14.90
CA ILE A 63 -22.84 -0.25 -15.80
C ILE A 63 -23.78 0.54 -14.88
N GLY A 64 -23.52 1.84 -14.72
CA GLY A 64 -24.45 2.72 -14.02
C GLY A 64 -25.83 2.68 -14.69
N LYS A 65 -26.90 2.95 -13.92
CA LYS A 65 -28.29 3.05 -14.43
C LYS A 65 -28.47 4.11 -15.55
N THR A 66 -27.42 4.85 -15.89
CA THR A 66 -27.36 5.81 -16.99
C THR A 66 -26.71 5.14 -18.20
N ALA A 67 -27.45 5.03 -19.31
CA ALA A 67 -26.94 4.51 -20.56
C ALA A 67 -25.66 5.26 -20.99
N GLY A 68 -24.53 4.54 -21.10
CA GLY A 68 -23.31 5.02 -21.75
C GLY A 68 -22.11 5.35 -20.85
N ALA A 69 -22.21 5.29 -19.52
CA ALA A 69 -21.08 5.54 -18.63
C ALA A 69 -20.56 4.25 -17.98
N ILE A 70 -19.57 3.60 -18.61
CA ILE A 70 -18.78 2.54 -17.95
C ILE A 70 -17.76 3.25 -17.05
N GLN A 71 -17.92 3.17 -15.72
CA GLN A 71 -16.94 3.70 -14.78
C GLN A 71 -16.06 2.59 -14.25
N SER A 72 -14.86 2.45 -14.81
CA SER A 72 -13.87 1.51 -14.29
C SER A 72 -13.19 2.09 -13.05
N TYR A 73 -13.15 1.34 -11.95
CA TYR A 73 -12.52 1.79 -10.72
C TYR A 73 -11.02 1.49 -10.76
N GLU A 74 -10.19 2.50 -10.49
CA GLU A 74 -8.74 2.33 -10.43
C GLU A 74 -8.29 1.98 -9.01
N PHE A 75 -7.60 0.85 -8.87
CA PHE A 75 -6.90 0.49 -7.65
C PHE A 75 -5.39 0.73 -7.81
N LYS A 76 -4.87 1.71 -7.09
CA LYS A 76 -3.44 2.04 -7.06
C LYS A 76 -2.80 1.42 -5.82
N PHE A 77 -1.73 0.68 -6.02
CA PHE A 77 -1.06 -0.06 -4.95
C PHE A 77 0.45 0.02 -5.12
N SER A 78 1.16 -0.23 -4.03
CA SER A 78 2.61 -0.36 -4.02
C SER A 78 3.02 -1.79 -3.67
N VAL A 79 4.22 -2.19 -4.08
CA VAL A 79 4.77 -3.52 -3.78
C VAL A 79 6.15 -3.35 -3.16
N VAL A 80 6.35 -3.98 -2.00
CA VAL A 80 7.63 -3.95 -1.28
C VAL A 80 8.49 -5.14 -1.67
N ASP A 81 7.88 -6.32 -1.78
CA ASP A 81 8.60 -7.55 -2.13
C ASP A 81 8.94 -7.55 -3.62
N LYS A 82 10.25 -7.59 -3.92
CA LYS A 82 10.76 -7.63 -5.28
C LYS A 82 10.27 -8.86 -6.06
N ASN A 83 10.13 -10.02 -5.42
CA ASN A 83 9.68 -11.24 -6.10
C ASN A 83 8.22 -11.11 -6.57
N VAL A 84 7.38 -10.48 -5.74
CA VAL A 84 5.98 -10.18 -6.07
C VAL A 84 5.94 -9.16 -7.21
N ALA A 85 6.76 -8.11 -7.12
CA ALA A 85 6.86 -7.09 -8.17
C ALA A 85 7.31 -7.69 -9.52
N ASP A 86 8.39 -8.48 -9.52
CA ASP A 86 8.93 -9.13 -10.72
C ASP A 86 7.93 -10.10 -11.35
N SER A 87 7.09 -10.75 -10.54
CA SER A 87 5.99 -11.60 -11.02
C SER A 87 4.88 -10.75 -11.66
N LEU A 88 4.49 -9.64 -11.01
CA LEU A 88 3.47 -8.73 -11.52
C LEU A 88 3.89 -8.01 -12.81
N MET A 89 5.17 -7.67 -12.98
CA MET A 89 5.66 -7.08 -14.24
C MET A 89 5.40 -7.98 -15.46
N ARG A 90 5.39 -9.30 -15.25
CA ARG A 90 5.12 -10.30 -16.31
C ARG A 90 3.63 -10.56 -16.52
N CYS A 91 2.78 -10.01 -15.64
CA CYS A 91 1.33 -10.18 -15.67
C CYS A 91 0.59 -8.95 -16.22
N SER A 92 1.30 -8.00 -16.83
CA SER A 92 0.67 -6.82 -17.43
C SER A 92 -0.40 -7.22 -18.46
N GLY A 93 -1.59 -6.62 -18.38
CA GLY A 93 -2.75 -6.94 -19.20
C GLY A 93 -3.48 -8.23 -18.82
N LYS A 94 -2.99 -9.00 -17.84
CA LYS A 94 -3.69 -10.17 -17.30
C LYS A 94 -4.66 -9.75 -16.19
N GLU A 95 -5.68 -10.57 -15.99
CA GLU A 95 -6.59 -10.40 -14.86
C GLU A 95 -5.95 -11.06 -13.63
N VAL A 96 -5.74 -10.28 -12.57
CA VAL A 96 -5.03 -10.71 -11.37
C VAL A 96 -5.86 -10.45 -10.13
N GLU A 97 -5.67 -11.29 -9.14
CA GLU A 97 -6.26 -11.15 -7.81
C GLU A 97 -5.15 -10.95 -6.79
N LEU A 98 -5.15 -9.79 -6.13
CA LEU A 98 -4.06 -9.34 -5.28
C LEU A 98 -4.54 -9.20 -3.85
N HIS A 99 -3.82 -9.83 -2.92
CA HIS A 99 -3.96 -9.55 -1.50
C HIS A 99 -3.15 -8.30 -1.16
N TYR A 100 -3.73 -7.43 -0.34
CA TYR A 100 -3.10 -6.19 0.09
C TYR A 100 -3.27 -5.96 1.59
N LYS A 101 -2.33 -5.22 2.15
CA LYS A 101 -2.38 -4.62 3.47
C LYS A 101 -2.60 -3.12 3.32
N GLU A 102 -3.58 -2.59 4.03
CA GLU A 102 -3.88 -1.18 4.10
C GLU A 102 -3.25 -0.58 5.36
N TYR A 103 -2.49 0.47 5.17
CA TYR A 103 -1.90 1.25 6.26
C TYR A 103 -2.56 2.62 6.33
N LEU A 104 -2.60 3.20 7.54
CA LEU A 104 -3.19 4.53 7.72
C LEU A 104 -2.45 5.64 6.97
N SER A 105 -1.18 5.43 6.60
CA SER A 105 -0.45 6.33 5.70
C SER A 105 0.70 5.67 4.96
N PRO A 106 1.08 6.21 3.79
CA PRO A 106 2.20 5.71 3.02
C PRO A 106 3.53 6.06 3.69
N LEU A 107 4.56 5.27 3.39
CA LEU A 107 5.94 5.53 3.80
C LEU A 107 6.80 5.64 2.54
N PRO A 108 7.68 6.66 2.40
CA PRO A 108 8.41 6.89 1.16
C PRO A 108 9.23 5.69 0.64
N TRP A 109 9.76 4.85 1.54
CA TRP A 109 10.50 3.63 1.18
C TRP A 109 9.63 2.39 1.00
N ARG A 110 8.37 2.43 1.43
CA ARG A 110 7.40 1.32 1.29
C ARG A 110 6.59 1.44 0.01
N GLY A 111 6.26 2.67 -0.38
CA GLY A 111 5.41 2.95 -1.53
C GLY A 111 4.65 4.26 -1.40
N VAL A 112 4.13 4.75 -2.51
CA VAL A 112 3.31 5.97 -2.53
C VAL A 112 1.85 5.71 -2.15
N SER A 113 1.39 4.44 -2.22
CA SER A 113 0.04 4.05 -1.84
C SER A 113 -0.03 3.59 -0.39
N GLU A 114 -1.20 3.78 0.22
CA GLU A 114 -1.58 3.20 1.51
C GLU A 114 -1.83 1.70 1.41
N PHE A 115 -2.09 1.22 0.19
CA PHE A 115 -2.29 -0.19 -0.12
C PHE A 115 -1.00 -0.82 -0.60
N VAL A 116 -0.50 -1.78 0.17
CA VAL A 116 0.71 -2.54 -0.15
C VAL A 116 0.33 -3.97 -0.48
N VAL A 117 0.56 -4.38 -1.72
CA VAL A 117 0.32 -5.76 -2.16
C VAL A 117 1.47 -6.63 -1.67
N ASP A 118 1.11 -7.72 -0.99
CA ASP A 118 2.03 -8.68 -0.42
C ASP A 118 1.93 -10.06 -1.09
N LYS A 119 0.79 -10.40 -1.71
CA LYS A 119 0.60 -11.70 -2.38
C LYS A 119 -0.24 -11.60 -3.65
N ILE A 120 0.10 -12.45 -4.61
CA ILE A 120 -0.71 -12.72 -5.81
C ILE A 120 -1.48 -14.00 -5.53
N LEU A 121 -2.81 -13.94 -5.50
CA LEU A 121 -3.65 -15.10 -5.21
C LEU A 121 -3.95 -15.89 -6.47
N SER A 122 -4.26 -15.20 -7.57
CA SER A 122 -4.53 -15.83 -8.84
C SER A 122 -4.15 -14.93 -10.02
N VAL A 123 -3.79 -15.56 -11.13
CA VAL A 123 -3.55 -14.90 -12.42
C VAL A 123 -4.33 -15.67 -13.47
N LYS A 124 -5.28 -14.99 -14.12
CA LYS A 124 -6.05 -15.53 -15.23
C LYS A 124 -5.51 -14.98 -16.54
N GLU A 125 -5.27 -15.87 -17.49
CA GLU A 125 -4.93 -15.47 -18.85
C GLU A 125 -6.19 -15.04 -19.59
N LYS A 126 -6.11 -13.89 -20.27
CA LYS A 126 -7.16 -13.42 -21.15
C LYS A 126 -7.16 -14.35 -22.38
N LYS A 127 -8.21 -15.16 -22.50
CA LYS A 127 -8.42 -16.07 -23.63
C LYS A 127 -8.72 -15.31 -24.92
#